data_AF-A0AAP8N7K6-F1
#
_entry.id   AF-A0AAP8N7K6-F1
#
_cell.length_a   1.000
_cell.length_b   1.000
_cell.length_c   1.000
_cell.angle_alpha   90.00
_cell.angle_beta   90.00
_cell.angle_gamma   90.00
#
_symmetry.space_group_name_H-M   'P 1'
#
loop_
_entity.id
_entity.type
_entity.pdbx_description
1 polymer ?
#
loop_
_entity_poly.entity_id
_entity_poly.type
_entity_poly.pdbx_seq_one_letter_code
_entity_poly.pdbx_strand_id
1 'polypeptide(L)'
;VVSSWTNIPVTKLAQTEADKLLNMESVLHKRVIGQEEAVVAVSKAVRRARAGLKDPKRPIGSFIFLGPTGVGKTELARALAETIFGDEDAMIRIDMSEYMEKHATSR
;
A
#
# COMPACT_ATOMS: atom_id res chain seq x y z
N VAL A 1 -11.96 9.90 18.97
CA VAL A 1 -10.64 10.28 19.52
C VAL A 1 -9.87 11.15 18.53
N VAL A 2 -9.64 10.73 17.27
CA VAL A 2 -9.02 11.60 16.24
C VAL A 2 -9.95 12.76 15.82
N SER A 3 -11.24 12.50 15.58
CA SER A 3 -12.24 13.54 15.24
C SER A 3 -12.45 14.59 16.33
N SER A 4 -12.31 14.19 17.60
CA SER A 4 -12.44 15.09 18.75
C SER A 4 -11.23 16.02 18.95
N TRP A 5 -10.07 15.67 18.40
CA TRP A 5 -8.88 16.52 18.46
C TRP A 5 -8.74 17.43 17.24
N THR A 6 -9.18 17.00 16.06
CA THR A 6 -9.05 17.78 14.82
C THR A 6 -10.28 18.62 14.48
N ASN A 7 -11.38 18.45 15.22
CA ASN A 7 -12.68 19.10 14.95
C ASN A 7 -13.28 18.75 13.57
N ILE A 8 -12.78 17.69 12.93
CA ILE A 8 -13.27 17.20 11.64
C ILE A 8 -14.33 16.11 11.90
N PRO A 9 -15.55 16.24 11.36
CA PRO A 9 -16.58 15.21 11.49
C PRO A 9 -16.10 13.85 10.98
N VAL A 10 -16.39 12.78 11.73
CA VAL A 10 -16.01 11.40 11.38
C VAL A 10 -16.51 11.01 9.99
N THR A 11 -17.72 11.44 9.62
CA THR A 11 -18.30 11.24 8.29
C THR A 11 -17.45 11.86 7.19
N LYS A 12 -16.89 13.06 7.43
CA LYS A 12 -16.03 13.76 6.47
C LYS A 12 -14.67 13.07 6.32
N LEU A 13 -14.12 12.53 7.42
CA LEU A 13 -12.91 11.71 7.39
C LEU A 13 -13.11 10.42 6.57
N ALA A 14 -14.22 9.71 6.83
CA ALA A 14 -14.57 8.49 6.11
C ALA A 14 -14.83 8.74 4.62
N GLN A 15 -15.52 9.85 4.27
CA GLN A 15 -15.73 10.28 2.89
C GLN A 15 -14.39 10.50 2.18
N THR A 16 -13.46 11.19 2.83
CA THR A 16 -12.13 11.49 2.28
C THR A 16 -11.32 10.21 2.03
N GLU A 17 -11.43 9.22 2.91
CA GLU A 17 -10.77 7.92 2.75
C GLU A 17 -11.36 7.13 1.58
N ALA A 18 -12.69 7.14 1.42
CA ALA A 18 -13.37 6.51 0.30
C ALA A 18 -12.98 7.16 -1.04
N ASP A 19 -12.92 8.48 -1.11
CA ASP A 19 -12.52 9.22 -2.31
C ASP A 19 -11.05 8.92 -2.69
N LYS A 20 -10.16 8.78 -1.70
CA LYS A 20 -8.77 8.35 -1.95
C LYS A 20 -8.70 6.94 -2.53
N LEU A 21 -9.53 6.01 -2.04
CA LEU A 21 -9.60 4.64 -2.56
C LEU A 21 -10.14 4.59 -3.99
N LEU A 22 -11.14 5.42 -4.31
CA LEU A 22 -11.71 5.49 -5.66
C LEU A 22 -10.71 6.04 -6.69
N ASN A 23 -9.85 6.98 -6.27
CA ASN A 23 -8.86 7.63 -7.11
C ASN A 23 -7.44 7.06 -6.89
N MET A 24 -7.31 5.88 -6.31
CA MET A 24 -6.03 5.33 -5.84
C MET A 24 -5.00 5.20 -6.97
N GLU A 25 -5.42 4.78 -8.16
CA GLU A 25 -4.53 4.69 -9.33
C GLU A 25 -3.93 6.06 -9.67
N SER A 26 -4.76 7.10 -9.72
CA SER A 26 -4.31 8.48 -10.00
C SER A 26 -3.39 9.01 -8.91
N VAL A 27 -3.64 8.66 -7.65
CA VAL A 27 -2.78 9.05 -6.52
C VAL A 27 -1.41 8.39 -6.64
N LEU A 28 -1.37 7.07 -6.90
CA LEU A 28 -0.13 6.32 -7.06
C LEU A 28 0.67 6.79 -8.28
N HIS A 29 -0.01 7.13 -9.37
CA HIS A 29 0.65 7.64 -10.59
C HIS A 29 1.34 9.00 -10.44
N LYS A 30 1.08 9.74 -9.35
CA LYS A 30 1.86 10.95 -9.03
C LYS A 30 3.33 10.64 -8.72
N ARG A 31 3.62 9.43 -8.20
CA ARG A 31 4.97 8.97 -7.85
C ARG A 31 5.47 7.86 -8.78
N VAL A 32 4.58 6.98 -9.24
CA VAL A 32 4.92 5.79 -10.04
C VAL A 32 4.47 5.96 -11.49
N ILE A 33 5.42 6.30 -12.36
CA ILE A 33 5.14 6.57 -13.79
C ILE A 33 5.40 5.31 -14.62
N GLY A 34 4.50 5.00 -15.56
CA GLY A 34 4.70 3.95 -16.56
C GLY A 34 4.49 2.50 -16.06
N GLN A 35 3.90 2.32 -14.88
CA GLN A 35 3.63 1.00 -14.28
C GLN A 35 2.11 0.73 -14.11
N GLU A 36 1.31 1.02 -15.13
CA GLU A 36 -0.16 0.95 -15.10
C GLU A 36 -0.68 -0.39 -14.56
N GLU A 37 -0.20 -1.51 -15.12
CA GLU A 37 -0.69 -2.84 -14.75
C GLU A 37 -0.45 -3.16 -13.27
N ALA A 38 0.72 -2.80 -12.75
CA ALA A 38 1.07 -2.99 -11.34
C ALA A 38 0.21 -2.09 -10.43
N VAL A 39 0.03 -0.83 -10.81
CA VAL A 39 -0.78 0.14 -10.07
C VAL A 39 -2.25 -0.30 -10.02
N VAL A 40 -2.82 -0.74 -11.14
CA VAL A 40 -4.20 -1.25 -11.22
C VAL A 40 -4.37 -2.53 -10.40
N ALA A 41 -3.43 -3.47 -10.47
CA ALA A 41 -3.50 -4.72 -9.72
C ALA A 41 -3.48 -4.49 -8.20
N VAL A 42 -2.61 -3.60 -7.73
CA VAL A 42 -2.51 -3.21 -6.31
C VAL A 42 -3.78 -2.50 -5.86
N SER A 43 -4.21 -1.47 -6.60
CA SER A 43 -5.40 -0.68 -6.27
C SER A 43 -6.67 -1.53 -6.21
N LYS A 44 -6.81 -2.51 -7.11
CA LYS A 44 -7.93 -3.46 -7.11
C LYS A 44 -7.92 -4.35 -5.87
N ALA A 45 -6.76 -4.84 -5.43
CA ALA A 45 -6.66 -5.67 -4.23
C ALA A 45 -7.03 -4.89 -2.96
N VAL A 46 -6.54 -3.66 -2.83
CA VAL A 46 -6.84 -2.79 -1.69
C VAL A 46 -8.32 -2.44 -1.63
N ARG A 47 -8.93 -2.07 -2.77
CA ARG A 47 -10.37 -1.79 -2.84
C ARG A 47 -11.22 -3.00 -2.44
N ARG A 48 -10.89 -4.20 -2.91
CA ARG A 48 -11.60 -5.44 -2.48
C ARG A 48 -11.51 -5.66 -0.97
N ALA A 49 -10.34 -5.46 -0.38
CA ALA A 49 -10.17 -5.62 1.06
C ALA A 49 -10.96 -4.60 1.87
N ARG A 50 -10.95 -3.33 1.45
CA ARG A 50 -11.69 -2.26 2.13
C ARG A 50 -13.21 -2.40 1.97
N ALA A 51 -13.68 -3.00 0.87
CA ALA A 51 -15.08 -3.36 0.68
C ALA A 51 -15.52 -4.63 1.45
N GLY A 52 -14.64 -5.27 2.21
CA GLY A 52 -14.96 -6.50 2.95
C GLY A 52 -15.10 -7.75 2.07
N LEU A 53 -14.64 -7.68 0.81
CA LEU A 53 -14.76 -8.76 -0.17
C LEU A 53 -13.53 -9.71 -0.20
N LYS A 54 -12.59 -9.55 0.74
CA LYS A 54 -11.44 -10.46 0.87
C LYS A 54 -11.76 -11.62 1.80
N ASP A 55 -11.12 -12.75 1.58
CA ASP A 55 -11.06 -13.83 2.56
C ASP A 55 -10.38 -13.32 3.86
N PRO A 56 -11.03 -13.45 5.03
CA PRO A 56 -10.43 -13.07 6.32
C PRO A 56 -9.11 -13.78 6.60
N LYS A 57 -8.93 -15.02 6.12
CA LYS A 57 -7.74 -15.86 6.35
C LYS A 57 -6.58 -15.56 5.41
N ARG A 58 -6.74 -14.67 4.44
CA ARG A 58 -5.71 -14.33 3.45
C ARG A 58 -5.28 -12.86 3.55
N PRO A 59 -4.02 -12.54 3.19
CA PRO A 59 -3.58 -11.15 3.10
C PRO A 59 -4.41 -10.37 2.07
N ILE A 60 -4.43 -9.04 2.21
CA ILE A 60 -5.14 -8.11 1.30
C ILE A 60 -4.70 -8.32 -0.16
N GLY A 61 -3.39 -8.47 -0.35
CA GLY A 61 -2.77 -8.82 -1.62
C GLY A 61 -1.39 -9.41 -1.36
N SER A 62 -0.97 -10.30 -2.26
CA SER A 62 0.38 -10.86 -2.27
C SER A 62 0.92 -10.63 -3.68
N PHE A 63 2.01 -9.87 -3.77
CA PHE A 63 2.56 -9.41 -5.04
C PHE A 63 4.02 -9.80 -5.15
N ILE A 64 4.45 -10.16 -6.36
CA ILE A 64 5.85 -10.33 -6.71
C ILE A 64 6.11 -9.39 -7.88
N PHE A 65 6.89 -8.35 -7.64
CA PHE A 65 7.27 -7.40 -8.70
C PHE A 65 8.61 -7.82 -9.31
N LEU A 66 8.63 -8.05 -10.62
CA LEU A 66 9.82 -8.49 -11.37
C LEU A 66 10.30 -7.39 -12.33
N GLY A 67 11.56 -7.45 -12.73
CA GLY A 67 12.16 -6.57 -13.75
C GLY A 67 13.45 -5.87 -13.30
N PRO A 68 14.01 -4.95 -14.10
CA PRO A 68 15.27 -4.26 -13.80
C PRO A 68 15.22 -3.40 -12.52
N THR A 69 16.39 -3.03 -12.00
CA THR A 69 16.52 -2.04 -10.93
C THR A 69 16.10 -0.65 -11.40
N GLY A 70 15.63 0.21 -10.49
CA GLY A 70 15.27 1.60 -10.79
C GLY A 70 13.90 1.82 -11.45
N VAL A 71 13.18 0.76 -11.83
CA VAL A 71 11.86 0.89 -12.52
C VAL A 71 10.67 1.20 -11.59
N GLY A 72 10.91 1.38 -10.28
CA GLY A 72 9.87 1.79 -9.33
C GLY A 72 9.21 0.69 -8.50
N LYS A 73 9.80 -0.51 -8.39
CA LYS A 73 9.25 -1.61 -7.55
C LYS A 73 9.12 -1.23 -6.07
N THR A 74 10.21 -0.75 -5.49
CA THR A 74 10.24 -0.31 -4.09
C THR A 74 9.45 0.98 -3.89
N GLU A 75 9.46 1.86 -4.89
CA GLU A 75 8.72 3.11 -4.87
C GLU A 75 7.20 2.88 -4.83
N LEU A 76 6.69 1.89 -5.57
CA LEU A 76 5.29 1.51 -5.51
C LEU A 76 4.88 1.03 -4.11
N ALA A 77 5.74 0.31 -3.39
CA ALA A 77 5.47 -0.10 -2.02
C ALA A 77 5.42 1.10 -1.05
N ARG A 78 6.33 2.07 -1.19
CA ARG A 78 6.35 3.30 -0.37
C ARG A 78 5.16 4.20 -0.64
N ALA A 79 4.86 4.46 -1.92
CA ALA A 79 3.70 5.24 -2.33
C ALA A 79 2.39 4.61 -1.85
N LEU A 80 2.32 3.27 -1.83
CA LEU A 80 1.18 2.54 -1.27
C LEU A 80 1.04 2.74 0.24
N ALA A 81 2.15 2.67 0.98
CA ALA A 81 2.17 2.91 2.43
C ALA A 81 1.67 4.32 2.76
N GLU A 82 2.19 5.33 2.08
CA GLU A 82 1.74 6.73 2.23
C GLU A 82 0.26 6.88 1.88
N THR A 83 -0.20 6.27 0.78
CA THR A 83 -1.60 6.41 0.34
C THR A 83 -2.58 5.79 1.34
N ILE A 84 -2.23 4.65 1.96
CA ILE A 84 -3.12 3.91 2.85
C ILE A 84 -3.01 4.38 4.30
N PHE A 85 -1.80 4.67 4.77
CA PHE A 85 -1.50 4.93 6.18
C PHE A 85 -1.11 6.39 6.46
N GLY A 86 -0.92 7.21 5.42
CA GLY A 86 -0.52 8.60 5.54
C GLY A 86 0.98 8.81 5.82
N ASP A 87 1.76 7.72 5.85
CA ASP A 87 3.18 7.71 6.16
C ASP A 87 3.86 6.63 5.31
N GLU A 88 4.94 6.99 4.61
CA GLU A 88 5.71 6.04 3.80
C GLU A 88 6.59 5.10 4.63
N ASP A 89 6.93 5.51 5.85
CA ASP A 89 7.68 4.70 6.81
C ASP A 89 6.79 3.72 7.59
N ALA A 90 5.46 3.80 7.40
CA ALA A 90 4.50 2.80 7.86
C ALA A 90 4.54 1.50 7.04
N MET A 91 5.76 1.03 6.74
CA MET A 91 6.03 -0.23 6.08
C MET A 91 7.10 -1.03 6.84
N ILE A 92 6.84 -2.31 7.05
CA ILE A 92 7.88 -3.21 7.55
C ILE A 92 8.74 -3.61 6.36
N ARG A 93 9.97 -3.08 6.32
CA ARG A 93 10.96 -3.41 5.29
C ARG A 93 11.95 -4.43 5.82
N ILE A 94 12.07 -5.55 5.12
CA ILE A 94 13.06 -6.57 5.42
C ILE A 94 14.05 -6.61 4.26
N ASP A 95 15.34 -6.40 4.54
CA ASP A 95 16.38 -6.48 3.54
C ASP A 95 16.80 -7.95 3.34
N MET A 96 16.33 -8.56 2.25
CA MET A 96 16.59 -9.98 1.96
C MET A 96 18.08 -10.29 1.74
N SER A 97 18.92 -9.29 1.43
CA SER A 97 20.36 -9.51 1.32
C SER A 97 21.00 -9.87 2.68
N GLU A 98 20.39 -9.45 3.79
CA GLU A 98 20.84 -9.81 5.15
C GLU A 98 20.46 -11.24 5.55
N TYR A 99 19.53 -11.87 4.81
CA TYR A 99 18.99 -13.21 5.13
C TYR A 99 19.50 -14.31 4.19
N MET A 100 20.59 -14.07 3.46
CA MET A 100 21.15 -15.07 2.54
C MET A 100 21.82 -16.25 3.26
N GLU A 101 22.28 -16.07 4.50
CA GLU A 101 22.92 -17.13 5.27
C GLU A 101 21.91 -18.07 5.94
N LYS A 102 22.19 -19.39 5.93
CA LYS A 102 21.29 -20.43 6.43
C LYS A 102 20.90 -20.29 7.92
N HIS A 103 21.64 -19.51 8.70
CA HIS A 103 21.37 -19.28 10.12
C HIS A 103 20.60 -17.97 10.41
N ALA A 104 20.28 -17.18 9.38
CA ALA A 104 19.63 -15.88 9.53
C ALA A 104 18.14 -15.97 9.91
N THR A 105 17.52 -17.15 9.84
CA THR A 105 16.09 -17.38 10.10
C THR A 105 15.75 -17.67 11.56
N SER A 106 16.73 -17.84 12.44
CA SER A 106 16.54 -18.28 13.84
C SER A 106 16.66 -17.17 14.89
N ARG A 107 16.71 -15.89 14.50
CA ARG A 107 16.75 -14.75 15.43
C ARG A 107 15.44 -14.00 15.47
#